data_AF-A0A9E0URA0-F1
#
_entry.id   AF-A0A9E0URA0-F1
#
_cell.length_a   1.000
_cell.length_b   1.000
_cell.length_c   1.000
_cell.angle_alpha   90.00
_cell.angle_beta   90.00
_cell.angle_gamma   90.00
#
_symmetry.space_group_name_H-M   'P 1'
#
loop_
_entity.id
_entity.type
_entity.pdbx_description
1 polymer ?
#
loop_
_entity_poly.entity_id
_entity_poly.type
_entity_poly.pdbx_seq_one_letter_code
_entity_poly.pdbx_strand_id
1 'polypeptide(L)'
;MRERLSKFIEMERLTSSRLAEILGVQPSNISHILGGRNKPSFEFIEKLLLRFPKLNPDWIILGKGPVYRPEIPSAVRSTEIPEPETDLNLFSDTTTAIRSQQHDAPEKFLPASDVQDSAKENYTASEPSVHADIDEVPESEIDRIILLMKDKSCICYRPK
;
A
#
# COMPACT_ATOMS: atom_id res chain seq x y z
N MET A 1 -5.86 4.85 15.52
CA MET A 1 -5.58 3.76 14.54
C MET A 1 -4.30 3.02 14.89
N ARG A 2 -3.18 3.70 15.18
CA ARG A 2 -1.91 3.12 15.68
C ARG A 2 -2.11 1.95 16.66
N GLU A 3 -2.82 2.17 17.76
CA GLU A 3 -3.07 1.15 18.79
C GLU A 3 -3.84 -0.06 18.25
N ARG A 4 -4.79 0.17 17.36
CA ARG A 4 -5.56 -0.91 16.71
C ARG A 4 -4.68 -1.71 15.75
N LEU A 5 -3.80 -1.05 15.00
CA LEU A 5 -2.83 -1.74 14.16
C LEU A 5 -1.85 -2.56 15.01
N SER A 6 -1.35 -2.00 16.12
CA SER A 6 -0.48 -2.72 17.06
C SER A 6 -1.17 -3.95 17.64
N LYS A 7 -2.41 -3.81 18.10
CA LYS A 7 -3.21 -4.91 18.62
C LYS A 7 -3.47 -5.98 17.55
N PHE A 8 -3.75 -5.57 16.33
CA PHE A 8 -3.91 -6.49 15.21
C PHE A 8 -2.64 -7.30 14.92
N ILE A 9 -1.47 -6.65 14.88
CA ILE A 9 -0.17 -7.31 14.68
C ILE A 9 0.09 -8.36 15.77
N GLU A 10 -0.20 -8.02 17.03
CA GLU A 10 -0.07 -8.93 18.17
C GLU A 10 -1.02 -10.13 18.07
N MET A 11 -2.28 -9.90 17.69
CA MET A 11 -3.29 -10.94 17.52
C MET A 11 -2.94 -11.92 16.40
N GLU A 12 -2.42 -11.42 15.27
CA GLU A 12 -1.94 -12.25 14.16
C GLU A 12 -0.58 -12.89 14.45
N ARG A 13 0.05 -12.59 15.60
CA ARG A 13 1.40 -13.05 15.97
C ARG A 13 2.45 -12.73 14.91
N LEU A 14 2.33 -11.55 14.30
CA LEU A 14 3.26 -11.07 13.28
C LEU A 14 4.27 -10.09 13.88
N THR A 15 5.45 -10.00 13.27
CA THR A 15 6.35 -8.87 13.51
C THR A 15 6.05 -7.74 12.54
N SER A 16 6.42 -6.50 12.87
CA SER A 16 6.27 -5.35 11.97
C SER A 16 6.95 -5.57 10.62
N SER A 17 8.14 -6.18 10.61
CA SER A 17 8.86 -6.54 9.39
C SER A 17 8.10 -7.57 8.56
N ARG A 18 7.52 -8.60 9.21
CA ARG A 18 6.75 -9.62 8.50
C ARG A 18 5.46 -9.05 7.89
N LEU A 19 4.79 -8.14 8.60
CA LEU A 19 3.65 -7.43 8.04
C LEU A 19 4.05 -6.59 6.82
N ALA A 20 5.23 -5.95 6.85
CA ALA A 20 5.74 -5.15 5.73
C ALA A 20 5.92 -6.01 4.47
N GLU A 21 6.51 -7.20 4.63
CA GLU A 21 6.67 -8.18 3.55
C GLU A 21 5.32 -8.63 2.98
N ILE A 22 4.36 -8.97 3.84
CA ILE A 22 3.02 -9.43 3.42
C ILE A 22 2.29 -8.36 2.62
N LEU A 23 2.39 -7.10 3.06
CA LEU A 23 1.73 -5.96 2.41
C LEU A 23 2.53 -5.42 1.21
N GLY A 24 3.77 -5.86 1.02
CA GLY A 24 4.66 -5.31 -0.02
C GLY A 24 4.91 -3.81 0.18
N VAL A 25 5.14 -3.40 1.43
CA VAL A 25 5.47 -2.02 1.79
C VAL A 25 6.83 -1.98 2.48
N GLN A 26 7.47 -0.81 2.49
CA GLN A 26 8.73 -0.65 3.20
C GLN A 26 8.52 -0.81 4.72
N PRO A 27 9.42 -1.51 5.45
CA PRO A 27 9.32 -1.66 6.91
C PRO A 27 9.24 -0.32 7.66
N SER A 28 9.93 0.70 7.15
CA SER A 28 9.89 2.06 7.67
C SER A 28 8.47 2.63 7.70
N ASN A 29 7.63 2.33 6.71
CA ASN A 29 6.25 2.80 6.65
C ASN A 29 5.45 2.30 7.87
N ILE A 30 5.55 1.02 8.18
CA ILE A 30 4.90 0.41 9.35
C ILE A 30 5.45 0.99 10.65
N SER A 31 6.78 1.10 10.77
CA SER A 31 7.42 1.67 11.96
C SER A 31 6.95 3.11 12.23
N HIS A 32 6.84 3.95 11.21
CA HIS A 32 6.36 5.33 11.37
C HIS A 32 4.87 5.40 11.78
N ILE A 33 4.03 4.49 11.28
CA ILE A 33 2.63 4.39 11.69
C ILE A 33 2.53 3.94 13.15
N LEU A 34 3.30 2.91 13.55
CA LEU A 34 3.34 2.38 14.91
C LEU A 34 3.94 3.37 15.92
N GLY A 35 4.90 4.18 15.48
CA GLY A 35 5.46 5.31 16.24
C GLY A 35 4.51 6.51 16.35
N GLY A 36 3.34 6.47 15.69
CA GLY A 36 2.32 7.52 15.80
C GLY A 36 2.64 8.82 15.08
N ARG A 37 3.72 8.84 14.28
CA ARG A 37 4.19 10.05 13.59
C ARG A 37 3.48 10.23 12.26
N ASN A 38 3.09 9.11 11.65
CA ASN A 38 2.38 9.08 10.37
C ASN A 38 1.00 8.43 10.50
N LYS A 39 0.05 8.94 9.72
CA LYS A 39 -1.20 8.25 9.43
C LYS A 39 -0.95 7.27 8.27
N PRO A 40 -1.53 6.07 8.29
CA PRO A 40 -1.44 5.18 7.14
C PRO A 40 -2.14 5.81 5.94
N SER A 41 -1.55 5.60 4.77
CA SER A 41 -2.17 6.00 3.50
C SER A 41 -3.39 5.12 3.19
N PHE A 42 -4.25 5.59 2.30
CA PHE A 42 -5.36 4.78 1.78
C PHE A 42 -4.85 3.46 1.18
N GLU A 43 -3.82 3.52 0.34
CA GLU A 43 -3.13 2.35 -0.24
C GLU A 43 -2.70 1.32 0.81
N PHE A 44 -2.21 1.77 1.97
CA PHE A 44 -1.83 0.87 3.05
C PHE A 44 -3.05 0.14 3.61
N ILE A 45 -4.13 0.88 3.88
CA ILE A 45 -5.38 0.32 4.42
C ILE A 45 -6.01 -0.63 3.42
N GLU A 46 -6.03 -0.29 2.14
CA GLU A 46 -6.53 -1.15 1.07
C GLU A 46 -5.75 -2.47 1.01
N LYS A 47 -4.42 -2.41 0.93
CA LYS A 47 -3.56 -3.61 0.94
C LYS A 47 -3.77 -4.45 2.19
N LEU A 48 -3.92 -3.82 3.35
CA LEU A 48 -4.20 -4.50 4.61
C LEU A 48 -5.53 -5.26 4.54
N LEU A 49 -6.60 -4.62 4.09
CA LEU A 49 -7.92 -5.25 4.01
C LEU A 49 -8.00 -6.33 2.93
N LEU A 50 -7.25 -6.19 1.83
CA LEU A 50 -7.13 -7.20 0.78
C LEU A 50 -6.39 -8.45 1.28
N ARG A 51 -5.29 -8.27 2.04
CA ARG A 51 -4.51 -9.39 2.59
C ARG A 51 -5.18 -10.06 3.79
N PHE A 52 -5.97 -9.30 4.54
CA PHE A 52 -6.69 -9.78 5.72
C PHE A 52 -8.21 -9.54 5.56
N PRO A 53 -8.89 -10.32 4.70
CA PRO A 53 -10.31 -10.11 4.39
C PRO A 53 -11.24 -10.32 5.60
N LYS A 54 -10.79 -11.08 6.59
CA LYS A 54 -11.52 -11.29 7.86
C LYS A 54 -11.49 -10.06 8.76
N LEU A 55 -10.54 -9.15 8.58
CA LEU A 55 -10.42 -7.93 9.37
C LEU A 55 -11.64 -7.02 9.12
N ASN A 56 -12.20 -6.49 10.20
CA ASN A 56 -13.29 -5.54 10.13
C ASN A 56 -12.75 -4.13 9.77
N PRO A 57 -13.18 -3.55 8.63
CA PRO A 57 -12.76 -2.21 8.23
C PRO A 57 -13.24 -1.14 9.22
N ASP A 58 -14.45 -1.30 9.78
CA ASP A 58 -14.99 -0.36 10.75
C ASP A 58 -14.18 -0.35 12.04
N TRP A 59 -13.65 -1.51 12.43
CA TRP A 59 -12.79 -1.61 13.59
C TRP A 59 -11.45 -0.94 13.34
N ILE A 60 -10.75 -1.25 12.25
CA ILE A 60 -9.42 -0.68 12.00
C ILE A 60 -9.47 0.81 11.62
N ILE A 61 -10.54 1.28 10.96
CA ILE A 61 -10.71 2.68 10.53
C ILE A 61 -11.39 3.52 11.61
N LEU A 62 -12.62 3.17 11.98
CA LEU A 62 -13.45 3.98 12.90
C LEU A 62 -13.29 3.58 14.38
N GLY A 63 -12.84 2.36 14.67
CA GLY A 63 -12.66 1.87 16.04
C GLY A 63 -13.94 1.31 16.63
N LYS A 64 -14.88 0.93 15.77
CA LYS A 64 -16.21 0.44 16.13
C LYS A 64 -16.34 -1.04 15.78
N GLY A 65 -17.12 -1.76 16.57
CA GLY A 65 -17.42 -3.17 16.32
C GLY A 65 -16.29 -4.15 16.71
N PRO A 66 -16.45 -5.44 16.37
CA PRO A 66 -15.46 -6.47 16.64
C PRO A 66 -14.26 -6.39 15.69
N VAL A 67 -13.11 -6.96 16.11
CA VAL A 67 -11.87 -6.97 15.31
C VAL A 67 -12.06 -7.70 13.99
N TYR A 68 -12.70 -8.86 14.03
CA TYR A 68 -12.98 -9.68 12.86
C TYR A 68 -14.46 -9.63 12.52
N ARG A 69 -14.76 -9.76 11.23
CA ARG A 69 -16.14 -9.89 10.76
C ARG A 69 -16.70 -11.24 11.24
N PRO A 70 -17.97 -11.30 11.66
CA PRO A 70 -18.60 -12.59 11.91
C PRO A 70 -18.56 -13.41 10.62
N GLU A 71 -18.14 -14.67 10.73
CA GLU A 71 -18.20 -15.62 9.62
C GLU A 71 -19.67 -15.82 9.26
N ILE A 72 -20.17 -15.09 8.26
CA ILE A 72 -21.45 -15.43 7.64
C ILE A 72 -21.17 -16.71 6.87
N PRO A 73 -21.85 -17.83 7.14
CA PRO A 73 -21.70 -19.04 6.35
C PRO A 73 -21.99 -18.68 4.89
N SER A 74 -20.94 -18.59 4.09
CA SER A 74 -21.03 -18.40 2.65
C SER A 74 -21.52 -19.70 2.04
N ALA A 75 -22.82 -19.95 2.17
CA ALA A 75 -23.54 -20.73 1.19
C ALA A 75 -23.48 -19.93 -0.11
N VAL A 76 -23.33 -20.63 -1.24
CA VAL A 76 -23.16 -20.08 -2.59
C VAL A 76 -21.72 -19.65 -2.94
N ARG A 77 -20.80 -20.62 -2.90
CA ARG A 77 -19.89 -20.75 -4.07
C ARG A 77 -20.76 -21.30 -5.19
N SER A 78 -21.00 -20.46 -6.19
CA SER A 78 -21.77 -20.80 -7.38
C SER A 78 -21.30 -22.12 -7.96
N THR A 79 -22.22 -23.07 -7.98
CA THR A 79 -22.24 -24.19 -8.92
C THR A 79 -22.01 -23.67 -10.33
N GLU A 80 -21.18 -24.42 -11.06
CA GLU A 80 -21.06 -24.39 -12.52
C GLU A 80 -22.43 -24.13 -13.15
N ILE A 81 -22.52 -23.08 -13.97
CA ILE A 81 -23.68 -22.81 -14.81
C ILE A 81 -23.44 -23.59 -16.11
N PRO A 82 -24.21 -24.64 -16.44
CA PRO A 82 -24.31 -25.09 -17.81
C PRO A 82 -25.14 -24.05 -18.56
N GLU A 83 -24.65 -23.59 -19.72
CA GLU A 83 -25.45 -22.79 -20.65
C GLU A 83 -26.77 -23.50 -20.98
N PRO A 84 -27.89 -22.76 -21.00
CA PRO A 84 -28.96 -23.06 -21.92
C PRO A 84 -29.14 -21.88 -22.87
N GLU A 85 -28.79 -22.17 -24.11
CA GLU A 85 -29.20 -21.45 -25.30
C GLU A 85 -30.73 -21.30 -25.27
N THR A 86 -31.27 -20.09 -25.24
CA THR A 86 -32.57 -19.83 -25.87
C THR A 86 -32.78 -18.35 -26.14
N ASP A 87 -32.93 -18.10 -27.44
CA ASP A 87 -33.19 -16.87 -28.14
C ASP A 87 -34.50 -16.21 -27.67
N LEU A 88 -34.41 -14.99 -27.12
CA LEU A 88 -35.55 -14.11 -26.91
C LEU A 88 -35.23 -12.73 -27.48
N ASN A 89 -35.47 -12.63 -28.79
CA ASN A 89 -35.68 -11.38 -29.50
C ASN A 89 -36.79 -10.55 -28.82
N LEU A 90 -36.41 -9.65 -27.91
CA LEU A 90 -37.31 -8.76 -27.17
C LEU A 90 -37.43 -7.35 -27.78
N PHE A 91 -36.76 -7.09 -28.90
CA PHE A 91 -36.89 -5.81 -29.61
C PHE A 91 -37.08 -6.05 -31.10
N SER A 92 -38.29 -6.46 -31.47
CA SER A 92 -38.77 -6.35 -32.85
C SER A 92 -39.48 -5.02 -33.04
N ASP A 93 -38.93 -4.26 -33.99
CA ASP A 93 -39.51 -3.15 -34.76
C ASP A 93 -39.65 -1.80 -34.03
N THR A 94 -38.97 -0.73 -34.47
CA THR A 94 -39.27 -0.10 -35.76
C THR A 94 -38.10 0.75 -36.28
N THR A 95 -37.68 0.44 -37.51
CA THR A 95 -36.96 1.21 -38.54
C THR A 95 -37.13 2.74 -38.49
N THR A 96 -36.05 3.51 -38.66
CA THR A 96 -35.80 4.34 -39.88
C THR A 96 -34.44 5.05 -39.83
N ALA A 97 -33.61 4.61 -40.77
CA ALA A 97 -32.40 5.17 -41.38
C ALA A 97 -32.14 6.69 -41.32
N ILE A 98 -30.87 7.04 -41.04
CA ILE A 98 -29.96 7.87 -41.87
C ILE A 98 -28.53 7.35 -41.58
N ARG A 99 -27.96 6.44 -42.38
CA ARG A 99 -27.14 6.60 -43.61
C ARG A 99 -25.83 7.40 -43.44
N SER A 100 -24.72 6.64 -43.53
CA SER A 100 -23.41 6.97 -44.14
C SER A 100 -22.52 8.01 -43.42
N GLN A 101 -21.19 7.94 -43.39
CA GLN A 101 -20.23 7.33 -44.31
C GLN A 101 -18.83 7.24 -43.67
N GLN A 102 -18.07 6.28 -44.19
CA GLN A 102 -16.65 6.00 -44.04
C GLN A 102 -15.75 7.12 -44.56
N HIS A 103 -14.58 7.36 -43.96
CA HIS A 103 -13.33 7.79 -44.63
C HIS A 103 -12.16 7.39 -43.70
N ASP A 104 -11.28 6.46 -44.06
CA ASP A 104 -10.12 6.52 -44.96
C ASP A 104 -8.81 6.86 -44.20
N ALA A 105 -7.70 6.29 -44.66
CA ALA A 105 -6.47 6.01 -43.91
C ALA A 105 -5.41 7.16 -43.96
N PRO A 106 -4.08 6.92 -43.90
CA PRO A 106 -3.20 7.37 -42.81
C PRO A 106 -2.11 8.37 -43.23
N GLU A 107 -1.76 9.35 -42.40
CA GLU A 107 -0.48 10.09 -42.53
C GLU A 107 0.10 10.40 -41.14
N LYS A 108 1.22 9.77 -40.75
CA LYS A 108 2.61 10.28 -40.87
C LYS A 108 2.80 11.64 -40.22
N PHE A 109 3.59 11.70 -39.15
CA PHE A 109 4.84 12.48 -39.07
C PHE A 109 5.48 12.29 -37.67
N LEU A 110 6.56 11.52 -37.64
CA LEU A 110 7.70 11.69 -36.71
C LEU A 110 8.69 12.62 -37.44
N PRO A 111 9.57 13.43 -36.78
CA PRO A 111 10.62 12.86 -35.92
C PRO A 111 11.14 13.69 -34.72
N ALA A 112 11.68 12.91 -33.78
CA ALA A 112 12.91 13.09 -33.00
C ALA A 112 13.23 14.42 -32.30
N SER A 113 13.48 14.33 -30.99
CA SER A 113 14.85 14.51 -30.49
C SER A 113 15.06 13.76 -29.17
N ASP A 114 16.19 13.06 -29.14
CA ASP A 114 16.86 12.42 -28.02
C ASP A 114 17.01 13.34 -26.79
N VAL A 115 17.07 12.75 -25.59
CA VAL A 115 18.32 12.63 -24.82
C VAL A 115 18.09 11.75 -23.59
N GLN A 116 19.02 10.80 -23.46
CA GLN A 116 19.25 9.84 -22.39
C GLN A 116 19.40 10.54 -21.02
N ASP A 117 19.05 9.90 -19.90
CA ASP A 117 20.07 9.22 -19.08
C ASP A 117 19.50 8.60 -17.79
N SER A 118 19.97 7.38 -17.61
CA SER A 118 20.15 6.51 -16.46
C SER A 118 19.72 6.90 -15.03
N ALA A 119 19.18 5.85 -14.40
CA ALA A 119 19.64 5.28 -13.14
C ALA A 119 19.22 5.90 -11.78
N LYS A 120 18.43 5.06 -11.09
CA LYS A 120 18.64 4.54 -9.74
C LYS A 120 18.39 5.46 -8.54
N GLU A 121 17.34 5.05 -7.82
CA GLU A 121 17.30 4.80 -6.37
C GLU A 121 17.93 5.83 -5.43
N ASN A 122 17.11 6.37 -4.52
CA ASN A 122 17.20 6.08 -3.07
C ASN A 122 16.42 7.13 -2.28
N TYR A 123 15.56 6.68 -1.35
CA TYR A 123 15.20 7.51 -0.19
C TYR A 123 15.24 6.68 1.09
N THR A 124 16.37 6.83 1.76
CA THR A 124 16.59 6.67 3.19
C THR A 124 15.62 7.56 3.97
N ALA A 125 15.04 7.01 5.04
CA ALA A 125 14.31 7.75 6.05
C ALA A 125 15.22 8.07 7.24
N SER A 126 15.00 9.23 7.84
CA SER A 126 15.22 9.52 9.25
C SER A 126 14.50 10.84 9.52
N GLU A 127 13.93 11.14 10.66
CA GLU A 127 13.69 10.56 11.99
C GLU A 127 12.51 11.40 12.53
N PRO A 128 11.94 11.17 13.72
CA PRO A 128 12.32 12.05 14.85
C PRO A 128 12.32 11.43 16.27
N SER A 129 12.94 12.21 17.16
CA SER A 129 13.05 12.19 18.62
C SER A 129 11.71 12.14 19.40
N VAL A 130 11.74 11.62 20.64
CA VAL A 130 11.12 12.23 21.84
C VAL A 130 11.83 11.80 23.13
N HIS A 131 12.10 12.81 23.98
CA HIS A 131 12.48 12.74 25.39
C HIS A 131 11.46 12.02 26.27
N ALA A 132 11.93 11.25 27.26
CA ALA A 132 11.40 11.20 28.62
C ALA A 132 12.37 10.45 29.56
N ASP A 133 12.60 11.07 30.72
CA ASP A 133 13.01 10.52 32.02
C ASP A 133 14.43 9.97 32.23
N ILE A 134 15.12 10.68 33.12
CA ILE A 134 16.47 10.43 33.64
C ILE A 134 16.33 9.43 34.80
N ASP A 135 16.75 8.19 34.58
CA ASP A 135 17.31 7.32 35.61
C ASP A 135 18.19 6.28 34.90
N GLU A 136 19.47 6.22 35.31
CA GLU A 136 20.55 5.36 34.80
C GLU A 136 20.73 5.32 33.27
N VAL A 137 21.60 6.20 32.75
CA VAL A 137 22.14 6.11 31.40
C VAL A 137 23.08 4.90 31.34
N PRO A 138 22.78 3.83 30.58
CA PRO A 138 23.82 2.84 30.26
C PRO A 138 24.88 3.56 29.44
N GLU A 139 26.15 3.49 29.85
CA GLU A 139 27.30 3.99 29.09
C GLU A 139 27.32 3.29 27.73
N SER A 140 26.57 3.84 26.79
CA SER A 140 26.37 3.26 25.47
C SER A 140 27.52 3.74 24.61
N GLU A 141 28.37 2.80 24.22
CA GLU A 141 29.51 3.07 23.36
C GLU A 141 29.02 3.55 21.99
N ILE A 142 29.69 4.58 21.46
CA ILE A 142 29.32 5.17 20.17
C ILE A 142 29.76 4.21 19.06
N ASP A 143 28.81 3.51 18.43
CA ASP A 143 29.09 2.61 17.29
C ASP A 143 29.60 3.37 16.05
N ARG A 144 29.00 4.53 15.75
CA ARG A 144 29.30 5.32 14.54
C ARG A 144 28.81 6.75 14.60
N ILE A 145 29.62 7.68 14.09
CA ILE A 145 29.29 9.08 13.87
C ILE A 145 29.25 9.35 12.36
N ILE A 146 28.22 10.04 11.88
CA ILE A 146 28.09 10.45 10.48
C ILE A 146 28.01 11.97 10.42
N LEU A 147 28.98 12.63 9.79
CA LEU A 147 28.95 14.06 9.51
C LEU A 147 28.44 14.31 8.09
N LEU A 148 27.45 15.18 7.93
CA LEU A 148 26.88 15.59 6.65
C LEU A 148 27.28 17.03 6.34
N MET A 149 27.93 17.24 5.21
CA MET A 149 28.42 18.55 4.76
C MET A 149 27.45 19.20 3.76
N LYS A 150 27.52 20.53 3.60
CA LYS A 150 26.63 21.28 2.68
C LYS A 150 26.83 20.95 1.21
N ASP A 151 28.03 20.49 0.84
CA ASP A 151 28.34 20.01 -0.52
C ASP A 151 27.81 18.59 -0.79
N LYS A 152 26.98 18.06 0.12
CA LYS A 152 26.41 16.71 0.09
C LYS A 152 27.44 15.59 0.30
N SER A 153 28.68 15.93 0.72
CA SER A 153 29.64 14.92 1.18
C SER A 153 29.27 14.42 2.57
N CYS A 154 29.68 13.18 2.88
CA CYS A 154 29.51 12.60 4.21
C CYS A 154 30.79 11.92 4.69
N ILE A 155 31.05 12.01 6.01
CA ILE A 155 32.18 11.36 6.67
C ILE A 155 31.63 10.41 7.73
N CYS A 156 32.02 9.14 7.65
CA CYS A 156 31.68 8.12 8.64
C CYS A 156 32.90 7.85 9.54
N TYR A 157 32.73 8.04 10.84
CA TYR A 157 33.74 7.75 11.86
C TYR A 157 33.26 6.63 12.77
N ARG A 158 34.12 5.65 13.03
CA ARG A 158 33.92 4.62 14.06
C ARG A 158 34.96 4.84 15.16
N PRO A 159 34.56 5.31 16.35
CA PRO A 159 35.46 5.37 17.50
C PRO A 159 36.02 3.97 17.81
N LYS A 160 37.24 3.93 18.34
CA LYS A 160 37.88 2.72 18.87
C LYS A 160 37.96 2.80 20.38
#